data_AF-A0A8J7LKN2-F1
#
_entry.id   AF-A0A8J7LKN2-F1
#
_cell.length_a   1.000
_cell.length_b   1.000
_cell.length_c   1.000
_cell.angle_alpha   90.00
_cell.angle_beta   90.00
_cell.angle_gamma   90.00
#
_symmetry.space_group_name_H-M   'P 1'
#
loop_
_entity.id
_entity.type
_entity.pdbx_description
1 polymer ?
#
loop_
_entity_poly.entity_id
_entity_poly.type
_entity_poly.pdbx_seq_one_letter_code
_entity_poly.pdbx_strand_id
1 'polypeptide(L)'
;MNNLFLRVSIWVYLGIFFAYLLGPLVIMAITAFNSNGFPSVSPWECFTYAWFSELFQDERILNGIKNSIIVGIGTVIMSVTMGLAGALILTQVWPKLRATYYTIVIAPILVPGVVLGISTVVFWQRVNNWLGLGPDSILADGLFLTIIGQSTFIASYCMLVLVARLQRYDLTLNEAALDLGATHTQAFRKILLPFMMPALATSAVLAFLASFENYNTTTFTFGDYPTLTIELAQKVRYGISPAISALAFIIIVLTVFGALTNEALKRRKELQAAASGDTVKKVDGGFRLPAILSRNPAMIALIALVAVIGLSTVNAMSHNPAQCIADVKEERDMQRTLEAEANLRALAERRAAAAAARAAEAAANGEATEETAPATGGSSQTGGTGAFGNVFAPTNLDGAEEEPEAPEEAPASPFGSVFDPGNLSTAEPSGGN
;
A
#
# COMPACT_ATOMS: atom_id res chain seq x y z
N MET A 1 -17.93 28.51 -35.87
CA MET A 1 -17.75 27.16 -35.29
C MET A 1 -18.79 26.99 -34.19
N ASN A 2 -19.68 26.00 -34.31
CA ASN A 2 -20.86 25.88 -33.46
C ASN A 2 -20.48 25.70 -31.99
N ASN A 3 -20.92 26.63 -31.12
CA ASN A 3 -20.79 26.54 -29.66
C ASN A 3 -21.34 25.22 -29.10
N LEU A 4 -22.28 24.57 -29.81
CA LEU A 4 -22.80 23.25 -29.47
C LEU A 4 -21.74 22.15 -29.59
N PHE A 5 -20.96 22.13 -30.68
CA PHE A 5 -19.91 21.13 -30.89
C PHE A 5 -18.80 21.27 -29.84
N LEU A 6 -18.37 22.50 -29.54
CA LEU A 6 -17.39 22.75 -28.49
C LEU A 6 -17.89 22.31 -27.11
N ARG A 7 -19.15 22.62 -26.77
CA ARG A 7 -19.77 22.19 -25.50
C ARG A 7 -19.84 20.66 -25.40
N VAL A 8 -20.33 19.99 -26.44
CA VAL A 8 -20.43 18.53 -26.46
C VAL A 8 -19.05 17.90 -26.36
N SER A 9 -18.06 18.40 -27.11
CA SER A 9 -16.68 17.94 -27.03
C SER A 9 -16.08 18.09 -25.63
N ILE A 10 -16.34 19.21 -24.95
CA ILE A 10 -15.88 19.43 -23.56
C ILE A 10 -16.56 18.43 -22.62
N TRP A 11 -17.87 18.22 -22.73
CA TRP A 11 -18.59 17.26 -21.89
C TRP A 11 -18.13 15.82 -22.11
N VAL A 12 -17.88 15.42 -23.36
CA VAL A 12 -17.33 14.10 -23.70
C VAL A 12 -15.92 13.94 -23.14
N TYR A 13 -15.06 14.95 -23.33
CA TYR A 13 -13.71 14.96 -22.75
C TYR A 13 -13.75 14.83 -21.23
N LEU A 14 -14.57 15.63 -20.55
CA LEU A 14 -14.75 15.55 -19.10
C LEU A 14 -15.29 14.17 -18.67
N GLY A 15 -16.26 13.62 -19.39
CA GLY A 15 -16.80 12.29 -19.12
C GLY A 15 -15.74 11.20 -19.19
N ILE A 16 -14.94 11.18 -20.26
CA ILE A 16 -13.84 10.22 -20.43
C ILE A 16 -12.77 10.44 -19.36
N PHE A 17 -12.39 11.69 -19.10
CA PHE A 17 -11.38 12.04 -18.10
C PHE A 17 -11.77 11.56 -16.69
N PHE A 18 -13.00 11.85 -16.25
CA PHE A 18 -13.48 11.40 -14.94
C PHE A 18 -13.70 9.89 -14.90
N ALA A 19 -14.17 9.26 -15.98
CA ALA A 19 -14.30 7.81 -16.05
C ALA A 19 -12.94 7.11 -15.94
N TYR A 20 -11.89 7.64 -16.58
CA TYR A 20 -10.53 7.12 -16.47
C TYR A 20 -9.97 7.29 -15.05
N LEU A 21 -10.15 8.46 -14.44
CA LEU A 21 -9.63 8.78 -13.11
C LEU A 21 -10.36 8.00 -12.00
N LEU A 22 -11.69 7.93 -12.06
CA LEU A 22 -12.52 7.32 -11.01
C LEU A 22 -12.85 5.84 -11.27
N GLY A 23 -12.72 5.36 -12.51
CA GLY A 23 -13.08 3.99 -12.90
C GLY A 23 -12.41 2.91 -12.04
N PRO A 24 -11.07 2.91 -11.90
CA PRO A 24 -10.37 1.95 -11.05
C PRO A 24 -10.82 2.01 -9.58
N LEU A 25 -11.10 3.19 -9.05
CA LEU A 25 -11.58 3.36 -7.67
C LEU A 25 -12.98 2.76 -7.49
N VAL A 26 -13.87 2.94 -8.48
CA VAL A 26 -15.21 2.32 -8.48
C VAL A 26 -15.12 0.81 -8.59
N ILE A 27 -14.23 0.30 -9.44
CA ILE A 27 -13.96 -1.15 -9.55
C ILE A 27 -13.53 -1.71 -8.19
N MET A 28 -12.53 -1.09 -7.56
CA MET A 28 -12.05 -1.51 -6.23
C MET A 28 -13.14 -1.41 -5.15
N ALA A 29 -14.00 -0.40 -5.23
CA ALA A 29 -15.14 -0.27 -4.32
C ALA A 29 -16.15 -1.41 -4.48
N ILE A 30 -16.37 -1.90 -5.72
CA ILE A 30 -17.27 -3.02 -6.00
C ILE A 30 -16.64 -4.35 -5.55
N THR A 31 -15.36 -4.58 -5.85
CA THR A 31 -14.66 -5.82 -5.48
C THR A 31 -14.51 -6.02 -3.98
N ALA A 32 -14.56 -4.94 -3.18
CA ALA A 32 -14.54 -5.00 -1.72
C ALA A 32 -15.69 -5.84 -1.12
N PHE A 33 -16.76 -6.04 -1.88
CA PHE A 33 -17.94 -6.79 -1.46
C PHE A 33 -18.10 -8.15 -2.15
N ASN A 34 -17.18 -8.55 -3.04
CA ASN A 34 -17.20 -9.86 -3.69
C ASN A 34 -16.46 -10.89 -2.81
N SER A 35 -17.00 -12.09 -2.63
CA SER A 35 -16.40 -13.16 -1.83
C SER A 35 -15.20 -13.84 -2.47
N ASN A 36 -14.92 -13.55 -3.73
CA ASN A 36 -13.80 -14.12 -4.44
C ASN A 36 -12.47 -13.84 -3.72
N GLY A 37 -11.56 -14.81 -3.67
CA GLY A 37 -10.24 -14.68 -3.02
C GLY A 37 -9.26 -13.74 -3.73
N PHE A 38 -9.65 -13.19 -4.88
CA PHE A 38 -8.88 -12.22 -5.65
C PHE A 38 -9.78 -11.02 -6.01
N PRO A 39 -9.28 -9.78 -6.03
CA PRO A 39 -10.06 -8.62 -6.45
C PRO A 39 -10.49 -8.73 -7.92
N SER A 40 -11.68 -9.27 -8.17
CA SER A 40 -12.28 -9.36 -9.50
C SER A 40 -13.73 -8.92 -9.47
N VAL A 41 -14.15 -8.23 -10.53
CA VAL A 41 -15.56 -7.86 -10.75
C VAL A 41 -16.34 -9.01 -11.39
N SER A 42 -15.64 -9.85 -12.15
CA SER A 42 -16.19 -11.03 -12.81
C SER A 42 -15.22 -12.20 -12.62
N PRO A 43 -15.68 -13.40 -12.25
CA PRO A 43 -17.06 -13.75 -11.89
C PRO A 43 -17.50 -13.14 -10.54
N TRP A 44 -18.79 -12.83 -10.42
CA TRP A 44 -19.40 -12.47 -9.14
C TRP A 44 -19.80 -13.75 -8.42
N GLU A 45 -19.20 -14.00 -7.25
CA GLU A 45 -19.49 -15.20 -6.46
C GLU A 45 -20.62 -14.88 -5.49
N CYS A 46 -20.29 -14.29 -4.34
CA CYS A 46 -21.24 -13.94 -3.31
C CYS A 46 -20.93 -12.55 -2.74
N PHE A 47 -21.96 -11.91 -2.18
CA PHE A 47 -21.77 -10.67 -1.45
C PHE A 47 -21.22 -10.96 -0.04
N THR A 48 -20.16 -10.27 0.40
CA THR A 48 -19.54 -10.48 1.71
C THR A 48 -19.02 -9.19 2.36
N TYR A 49 -18.94 -9.20 3.69
CA TYR A 49 -18.22 -8.20 4.51
C TYR A 49 -16.96 -8.77 5.18
N ALA A 50 -16.60 -10.03 4.92
CA ALA A 50 -15.51 -10.73 5.61
C ALA A 50 -14.17 -9.99 5.48
N TRP A 51 -13.92 -9.36 4.33
CA TRP A 51 -12.69 -8.61 4.07
C TRP A 51 -12.52 -7.37 4.96
N PHE A 52 -13.62 -6.79 5.44
CA PHE A 52 -13.56 -5.68 6.40
C PHE A 52 -13.10 -6.17 7.76
N SER A 53 -13.64 -7.30 8.24
CA SER A 53 -13.17 -7.91 9.49
C SER A 53 -11.72 -8.38 9.42
N GLU A 54 -11.31 -8.99 8.31
CA GLU A 54 -9.93 -9.42 8.09
C GLU A 54 -8.97 -8.22 8.10
N LEU A 55 -9.36 -7.12 7.47
CA LEU A 55 -8.57 -5.88 7.46
C LEU A 55 -8.33 -5.32 8.87
N PHE A 56 -9.35 -5.35 9.75
CA PHE A 56 -9.20 -4.87 11.13
C PHE A 56 -8.46 -5.83 12.05
N GLN A 57 -8.24 -7.08 11.63
CA GLN A 57 -7.45 -8.07 12.36
C GLN A 57 -6.00 -8.14 11.85
N ASP A 58 -5.71 -7.51 10.71
CA ASP A 58 -4.38 -7.48 10.14
C ASP A 58 -3.47 -6.48 10.89
N GLU A 59 -2.67 -7.01 11.80
CA GLU A 59 -1.73 -6.21 12.59
C GLU A 59 -0.71 -5.46 11.73
N ARG A 60 -0.31 -5.99 10.57
CA ARG A 60 0.65 -5.32 9.68
C ARG A 60 0.03 -4.07 9.07
N ILE A 61 -1.21 -4.16 8.62
CA ILE A 61 -1.93 -2.98 8.10
C ILE A 61 -2.16 -1.96 9.20
N LEU A 62 -2.59 -2.38 10.40
CA LEU A 62 -2.81 -1.47 11.52
C LEU A 62 -1.51 -0.78 11.97
N ASN A 63 -0.41 -1.52 12.05
CA ASN A 63 0.92 -0.97 12.33
C ASN A 63 1.37 -0.03 11.21
N GLY A 64 1.11 -0.38 9.94
CA GLY A 64 1.36 0.49 8.79
C GLY A 64 0.60 1.83 8.88
N ILE A 65 -0.66 1.81 9.29
CA ILE A 65 -1.47 3.03 9.53
C ILE A 65 -0.83 3.87 10.65
N LYS A 66 -0.50 3.24 11.78
CA LYS A 66 0.14 3.91 12.92
C LYS A 66 1.47 4.57 12.51
N ASN A 67 2.33 3.83 11.83
CA ASN A 67 3.61 4.31 11.32
C ASN A 67 3.42 5.48 10.34
N SER A 68 2.42 5.40 9.46
CA SER A 68 2.12 6.48 8.50
C SER A 68 1.67 7.77 9.21
N ILE A 69 0.90 7.66 10.29
CA ILE A 69 0.48 8.83 11.07
C ILE A 69 1.70 9.43 11.79
N ILE A 70 2.55 8.61 12.41
CA ILE A 70 3.76 9.08 13.11
C ILE A 70 4.71 9.77 12.14
N VAL A 71 5.04 9.11 11.02
CA VAL A 71 5.89 9.66 9.95
C VAL A 71 5.25 10.93 9.36
N GLY A 72 3.95 10.91 9.10
CA GLY A 72 3.21 12.05 8.57
C GLY A 72 3.30 13.28 9.48
N ILE A 73 3.05 13.11 10.78
CA ILE A 73 3.15 14.20 11.76
C ILE A 73 4.60 14.71 11.87
N GLY A 74 5.57 13.81 11.97
CA GLY A 74 6.99 14.18 12.03
C GLY A 74 7.44 14.97 10.80
N THR A 75 7.03 14.51 9.62
CA THR A 75 7.32 15.15 8.33
C THR A 75 6.64 16.51 8.20
N VAL A 76 5.40 16.66 8.68
CA VAL A 76 4.69 17.96 8.73
C VAL A 76 5.46 18.96 9.58
N ILE A 77 5.83 18.56 10.81
CA ILE A 77 6.53 19.44 11.74
C ILE A 77 7.85 19.92 11.12
N MET A 78 8.65 18.99 10.58
CA MET A 78 9.94 19.32 9.97
C MET A 78 9.78 20.13 8.68
N SER A 79 8.89 19.72 7.77
CA SER A 79 8.74 20.36 6.46
C SER A 79 8.13 21.75 6.55
N VAL A 80 7.12 21.95 7.40
CA VAL A 80 6.48 23.27 7.55
C VAL A 80 7.42 24.25 8.24
N THR A 81 8.17 23.80 9.26
CA THR A 81 9.15 24.66 9.94
C THR A 81 10.31 25.03 9.03
N MET A 82 10.91 24.07 8.33
CA MET A 82 11.98 24.31 7.35
C MET A 82 11.47 25.15 6.16
N GLY A 83 10.27 24.87 5.67
CA GLY A 83 9.64 25.61 4.58
C GLY A 83 9.33 27.06 4.95
N LEU A 84 8.85 27.31 6.18
CA LEU A 84 8.63 28.66 6.69
C LEU A 84 9.95 29.42 6.84
N ALA A 85 10.96 28.80 7.45
CA ALA A 85 12.29 29.39 7.56
C ALA A 85 12.86 29.72 6.18
N GLY A 86 12.74 28.80 5.22
CA GLY A 86 13.20 29.02 3.86
C GLY A 86 12.47 30.14 3.13
N ALA A 87 11.14 30.22 3.31
CA ALA A 87 10.33 31.28 2.73
C ALA A 87 10.70 32.66 3.29
N LEU A 88 10.92 32.77 4.61
CA LEU A 88 11.35 34.01 5.25
C LEU A 88 12.74 34.45 4.79
N ILE A 89 13.71 33.51 4.73
CA ILE A 89 15.07 33.80 4.26
C ILE A 89 15.05 34.28 2.80
N LEU A 90 14.27 33.66 1.93
CA LEU A 90 14.16 34.08 0.52
C LEU A 90 13.73 35.55 0.36
N THR A 91 12.82 36.01 1.23
CA THR A 91 12.36 37.41 1.21
C THR A 91 13.43 38.40 1.68
N GLN A 92 14.34 37.99 2.55
CA GLN A 92 15.37 38.84 3.15
C GLN A 92 16.74 38.73 2.48
N VAL A 93 16.98 37.67 1.72
CA VAL A 93 18.23 37.45 0.98
C VAL A 93 18.46 38.54 -0.07
N TRP A 94 19.73 38.91 -0.23
CA TRP A 94 20.18 39.90 -1.20
C TRP A 94 19.69 39.56 -2.62
N PRO A 95 19.23 40.54 -3.42
CA PRO A 95 18.62 40.29 -4.73
C PRO A 95 19.48 39.43 -5.67
N LYS A 96 20.81 39.59 -5.61
CA LYS A 96 21.77 38.83 -6.43
C LYS A 96 21.90 37.36 -6.03
N LEU A 97 21.70 37.03 -4.75
CA LEU A 97 21.78 35.64 -4.23
C LEU A 97 20.42 34.95 -4.20
N ARG A 98 19.33 35.68 -4.39
CA ARG A 98 17.96 35.16 -4.34
C ARG A 98 17.73 34.02 -5.33
N ALA A 99 18.24 34.15 -6.56
CA ALA A 99 18.11 33.11 -7.59
C ALA A 99 18.86 31.83 -7.19
N THR A 100 20.11 31.94 -6.75
CA THR A 100 20.92 30.79 -6.31
C THR A 100 20.29 30.09 -5.11
N TYR A 101 19.84 30.85 -4.11
CA TYR A 101 19.16 30.30 -2.95
C TYR A 101 17.88 29.57 -3.33
N TYR A 102 17.03 30.18 -4.17
CA TYR A 102 15.81 29.55 -4.69
C TYR A 102 16.10 28.23 -5.39
N THR A 103 17.11 28.20 -6.27
CA THR A 103 17.52 26.98 -6.99
C THR A 103 17.99 25.88 -6.03
N ILE A 104 18.81 26.21 -5.03
CA ILE A 104 19.31 25.24 -4.05
C ILE A 104 18.15 24.65 -3.24
N VAL A 105 17.24 25.50 -2.76
CA VAL A 105 16.12 25.04 -1.93
C VAL A 105 15.15 24.17 -2.74
N ILE A 106 14.92 24.46 -4.02
CA ILE A 106 13.96 23.70 -4.85
C ILE A 106 14.58 22.47 -5.51
N ALA A 107 15.91 22.40 -5.63
CA ALA A 107 16.61 21.27 -6.24
C ALA A 107 16.10 19.88 -5.80
N PRO A 108 15.79 19.61 -4.51
CA PRO A 108 15.28 18.32 -4.07
C PRO A 108 13.98 17.88 -4.77
N ILE A 109 13.12 18.81 -5.22
CA ILE A 109 11.89 18.49 -5.95
C ILE A 109 12.21 17.83 -7.31
N LEU A 110 13.34 18.19 -7.92
CA LEU A 110 13.75 17.67 -9.22
C LEU A 110 14.42 16.29 -9.12
N VAL A 111 14.83 15.88 -7.91
CA VAL A 111 15.50 14.61 -7.67
C VAL A 111 14.46 13.50 -7.54
N PRO A 112 14.60 12.36 -8.25
CA PRO A 112 13.71 11.23 -8.08
C PRO A 112 13.68 10.73 -6.62
N GLY A 113 12.49 10.41 -6.10
CA GLY A 113 12.31 10.02 -4.70
C GLY A 113 13.16 8.81 -4.27
N VAL A 114 13.45 7.90 -5.20
CA VAL A 114 14.37 6.76 -5.01
C VAL A 114 15.79 7.21 -4.68
N VAL A 115 16.30 8.19 -5.44
CA VAL A 115 17.64 8.74 -5.23
C VAL A 115 17.70 9.45 -3.88
N LEU A 116 16.67 10.22 -3.53
CA LEU A 116 16.56 10.84 -2.20
C LEU A 116 16.57 9.79 -1.08
N GLY A 117 15.79 8.72 -1.21
CA GLY A 117 15.73 7.65 -0.21
C GLY A 117 17.09 6.99 0.01
N ILE A 118 17.72 6.50 -1.05
CA ILE A 118 19.05 5.88 -0.98
C ILE A 118 20.09 6.85 -0.43
N SER A 119 20.09 8.10 -0.91
CA SER A 119 21.05 9.11 -0.43
C SER A 119 20.87 9.44 1.05
N THR A 120 19.63 9.43 1.55
CA THR A 120 19.32 9.72 2.95
C THR A 120 19.90 8.65 3.85
N VAL A 121 19.67 7.38 3.53
CA VAL A 121 20.23 6.24 4.28
C VAL A 121 21.75 6.30 4.29
N VAL A 122 22.39 6.43 3.11
CA VAL A 122 23.85 6.45 2.99
C VAL A 122 24.47 7.63 3.73
N PHE A 123 23.87 8.82 3.61
CA PHE A 123 24.34 10.02 4.29
C PHE A 123 24.28 9.87 5.81
N TRP A 124 23.12 9.51 6.35
CA TRP A 124 22.93 9.41 7.79
C TRP A 124 23.69 8.25 8.40
N GLN A 125 23.83 7.13 7.70
CA GLN A 125 24.69 6.03 8.12
C GLN A 125 26.17 6.47 8.21
N ARG A 126 26.65 7.28 7.25
CA ARG A 126 28.02 7.81 7.29
C ARG A 126 28.22 8.79 8.44
N VAL A 127 27.23 9.64 8.71
CA VAL A 127 27.23 10.54 9.88
C VAL A 127 27.21 9.74 11.18
N ASN A 128 26.38 8.70 11.28
CA ASN A 128 26.30 7.79 12.42
C ASN A 128 27.66 7.17 12.74
N ASN A 129 28.32 6.61 11.73
CA ASN A 129 29.64 5.99 11.87
C ASN A 129 30.72 7.02 12.22
N TRP A 130 30.66 8.22 11.65
CA TRP A 130 31.60 9.29 11.97
C TRP A 130 31.49 9.78 13.42
N LEU A 131 30.27 9.79 13.97
CA LEU A 131 30.00 10.10 15.37
C LEU A 131 30.30 8.92 16.32
N GLY A 132 30.69 7.75 15.79
CA GLY A 132 30.95 6.54 16.57
C GLY A 132 29.70 5.96 17.24
N LEU A 133 28.51 6.27 16.71
CA LEU A 133 27.24 5.77 17.23
C LEU A 133 26.99 4.34 16.74
N GLY A 134 26.39 3.51 17.58
CA GLY A 134 26.06 2.12 17.25
C GLY A 134 24.93 1.99 16.21
N PRO A 135 24.57 0.75 15.83
CA PRO A 135 23.44 0.47 14.94
C PRO A 135 22.09 0.91 15.52
N ASP A 136 21.95 0.92 16.85
CA ASP A 136 20.69 1.25 17.55
C ASP A 136 20.47 2.76 17.73
N SER A 137 21.20 3.59 17.00
CA SER A 137 21.09 5.03 17.13
C SER A 137 19.84 5.56 16.42
N ILE A 138 19.35 6.71 16.88
CA ILE A 138 18.26 7.45 16.23
C ILE A 138 18.61 7.79 14.77
N LEU A 139 19.89 7.94 14.42
CA LEU A 139 20.31 8.29 13.06
C LEU A 139 20.22 7.11 12.08
N ALA A 140 20.22 5.88 12.59
CA ALA A 140 20.02 4.67 11.81
C ALA A 140 18.55 4.19 11.82
N ASP A 141 17.72 4.76 12.70
CA ASP A 141 16.32 4.40 12.86
C ASP A 141 15.46 4.74 11.62
N GLY A 142 14.60 3.79 11.22
CA GLY A 142 13.78 3.91 10.01
C GLY A 142 12.76 5.04 10.07
N LEU A 143 12.21 5.37 11.25
CA LEU A 143 11.29 6.51 11.38
C LEU A 143 12.03 7.82 11.15
N PHE A 144 13.21 7.98 11.77
CA PHE A 144 14.04 9.16 11.58
C PHE A 144 14.46 9.35 10.13
N LEU A 145 15.00 8.29 9.50
CA LEU A 145 15.42 8.31 8.11
C LEU A 145 14.27 8.66 7.17
N THR A 146 13.08 8.12 7.43
CA THR A 146 11.90 8.40 6.62
C THR A 146 11.43 9.85 6.79
N ILE A 147 11.35 10.35 8.02
CA ILE A 147 10.93 11.73 8.30
C ILE A 147 11.89 12.73 7.66
N ILE A 148 13.20 12.57 7.84
CA ILE A 148 14.19 13.49 7.25
C ILE A 148 14.24 13.36 5.74
N GLY A 149 14.25 12.13 5.22
CA GLY A 149 14.29 11.87 3.78
C GLY A 149 13.11 12.52 3.06
N GLN A 150 11.89 12.35 3.59
CA GLN A 150 10.72 13.01 3.02
C GLN A 150 10.75 14.53 3.21
N SER A 151 11.20 15.01 4.38
CA SER A 151 11.21 16.44 4.67
C SER A 151 12.11 17.25 3.74
N THR A 152 13.19 16.66 3.19
CA THR A 152 14.09 17.38 2.27
C THR A 152 13.39 17.98 1.05
N PHE A 153 12.45 17.24 0.44
CA PHE A 153 11.70 17.75 -0.71
C PHE A 153 10.34 18.33 -0.34
N ILE A 154 9.66 17.81 0.71
CA ILE A 154 8.37 18.34 1.15
C ILE A 154 8.50 19.74 1.76
N ALA A 155 9.63 20.06 2.42
CA ALA A 155 9.92 21.41 2.88
C ALA A 155 9.92 22.43 1.73
N SER A 156 10.37 22.01 0.54
CA SER A 156 10.42 22.84 -0.67
C SER A 156 9.01 23.14 -1.20
N TYR A 157 8.10 22.15 -1.19
CA TYR A 157 6.69 22.38 -1.49
C TYR A 157 6.04 23.34 -0.49
N CYS A 158 6.30 23.14 0.80
CA CYS A 158 5.80 24.04 1.85
C CYS A 158 6.30 25.46 1.67
N MET A 159 7.59 25.62 1.34
CA MET A 159 8.22 26.91 1.08
C MET A 159 7.53 27.64 -0.08
N LEU A 160 7.26 26.96 -1.19
CA LEU A 160 6.59 27.57 -2.36
C LEU A 160 5.21 28.14 -2.00
N VAL A 161 4.40 27.39 -1.25
CA VAL A 161 3.07 27.84 -0.78
C VAL A 161 3.21 29.04 0.16
N LEU A 162 4.18 29.01 1.08
CA LEU A 162 4.39 30.06 2.07
C LEU A 162 4.95 31.34 1.43
N VAL A 163 5.84 31.23 0.45
CA VAL A 163 6.34 32.38 -0.34
C VAL A 163 5.20 33.08 -1.06
N ALA A 164 4.31 32.33 -1.72
CA ALA A 164 3.15 32.91 -2.40
C ALA A 164 2.23 33.69 -1.44
N ARG A 165 2.13 33.26 -0.18
CA ARG A 165 1.42 34.00 0.86
C ARG A 165 2.19 35.24 1.33
N LEU A 166 3.49 35.11 1.57
CA LEU A 166 4.35 36.22 2.01
C LEU A 166 4.43 37.35 0.98
N GLN A 167 4.33 37.06 -0.31
CA GLN A 167 4.29 38.09 -1.35
C GLN A 167 3.09 39.04 -1.25
N ARG A 168 2.04 38.64 -0.52
CA ARG A 168 0.85 39.47 -0.24
C ARG A 168 0.91 40.14 1.13
N TYR A 169 2.00 39.98 1.88
CA TYR A 169 2.19 40.60 3.19
C TYR A 169 2.65 42.05 3.01
N ASP A 170 1.97 42.96 3.71
CA ASP A 170 2.38 44.36 3.77
C ASP A 170 3.46 44.55 4.83
N LEU A 171 4.66 44.93 4.39
CA LEU A 171 5.82 45.16 5.26
C LEU A 171 5.61 46.32 6.22
N THR A 172 4.77 47.30 5.86
CA THR A 172 4.50 48.48 6.70
C THR A 172 3.83 48.11 8.03
N LEU A 173 3.11 46.98 8.09
CA LEU A 173 2.53 46.47 9.34
C LEU A 173 3.60 46.07 10.36
N ASN A 174 4.74 45.54 9.89
CA ASN A 174 5.86 45.22 10.77
C ASN A 174 6.59 46.50 11.22
N GLU A 175 6.80 47.46 10.32
CA GLU A 175 7.44 48.73 10.64
C GLU A 175 6.63 49.51 11.68
N ALA A 176 5.31 49.64 11.49
CA ALA A 176 4.41 50.28 12.45
C ALA A 176 4.42 49.60 13.83
N ALA A 177 4.59 48.29 13.89
CA ALA A 177 4.67 47.58 15.16
C ALA A 177 5.97 47.89 15.92
N LEU A 178 7.08 47.98 15.20
CA LEU A 178 8.37 48.38 15.77
C LEU A 178 8.33 49.83 16.24
N ASP A 179 7.68 50.73 15.50
CA ASP A 179 7.47 52.14 15.89
C ASP A 179 6.65 52.28 17.18
N LEU A 180 5.68 51.38 17.40
CA LEU A 180 4.91 51.29 18.65
C LEU A 180 5.68 50.63 19.81
N GLY A 181 6.98 50.33 19.63
CA GLY A 181 7.85 49.76 20.64
C GLY A 181 7.80 48.23 20.75
N ALA A 182 7.19 47.53 19.79
CA ALA A 182 7.24 46.07 19.77
C ALA A 182 8.65 45.57 19.40
N THR A 183 9.09 44.45 19.99
CA THR A 183 10.31 43.77 19.54
C THR A 183 10.06 42.97 18.26
N HIS A 184 11.11 42.63 17.49
CA HIS A 184 10.98 41.78 16.29
C HIS A 184 10.26 40.46 16.58
N THR A 185 10.53 39.83 17.73
CA THR A 185 9.85 38.59 18.14
C THR A 185 8.36 38.82 18.41
N GLN A 186 7.99 39.98 18.97
CA GLN A 186 6.59 40.35 19.18
C GLN A 186 5.87 40.63 17.86
N ALA A 187 6.48 41.41 16.95
CA ALA A 187 5.94 41.67 15.62
C ALA A 187 5.75 40.36 14.83
N PHE A 188 6.75 39.47 14.87
CA PHE A 188 6.66 38.14 14.28
C PHE A 188 5.47 37.33 14.84
N ARG A 189 5.39 37.18 16.17
CA ARG A 189 4.36 36.32 16.81
C ARG A 189 2.95 36.90 16.72
N LYS A 190 2.80 38.24 16.77
CA LYS A 190 1.49 38.91 16.84
C LYS A 190 0.95 39.35 15.49
N ILE A 191 1.79 39.53 14.47
CA ILE A 191 1.37 40.08 13.17
C ILE A 191 1.67 39.08 12.06
N LEU A 192 2.95 38.74 11.87
CA LEU A 192 3.35 37.89 10.75
C LEU A 192 2.81 36.46 10.88
N LEU A 193 2.95 35.84 12.05
CA LEU A 193 2.55 34.46 12.27
C LEU A 193 1.02 34.26 12.12
N PRO A 194 0.14 35.11 12.70
CA PRO A 194 -1.30 35.04 12.45
C PRO A 194 -1.68 35.26 10.98
N PHE A 195 -1.01 36.18 10.28
CA PHE A 195 -1.23 36.39 8.85
C PHE A 195 -0.88 35.15 8.00
N MET A 196 0.18 34.44 8.42
CA MET A 196 0.67 33.22 7.77
C MET A 196 -0.11 31.96 8.18
N MET A 197 -0.87 32.00 9.28
CA MET A 197 -1.56 30.83 9.85
C MET A 197 -2.44 30.05 8.84
N PRO A 198 -3.25 30.69 7.97
CA PRO A 198 -4.01 29.96 6.95
C PRO A 198 -3.12 29.24 5.93
N ALA A 199 -1.99 29.84 5.56
CA ALA A 199 -1.03 29.23 4.65
C ALA A 199 -0.24 28.11 5.34
N LEU A 200 0.13 28.28 6.61
CA LEU A 200 0.76 27.22 7.42
C LEU A 200 -0.16 26.02 7.58
N ALA A 201 -1.45 26.23 7.83
CA ALA A 201 -2.44 25.15 7.89
C ALA A 201 -2.57 24.43 6.53
N THR A 202 -2.58 25.19 5.43
CA THR A 202 -2.61 24.61 4.07
C THR A 202 -1.36 23.80 3.77
N SER A 203 -0.17 24.33 4.09
CA SER A 203 1.11 23.64 3.93
C SER A 203 1.21 22.40 4.83
N ALA A 204 0.65 22.43 6.04
CA ALA A 204 0.63 21.27 6.94
C ALA A 204 -0.22 20.13 6.36
N VAL A 205 -1.42 20.43 5.84
CA VAL A 205 -2.27 19.42 5.18
C VAL A 205 -1.58 18.87 3.92
N LEU A 206 -0.97 19.75 3.12
CA LEU A 206 -0.20 19.34 1.94
C LEU A 206 0.96 18.42 2.32
N ALA A 207 1.76 18.79 3.32
CA ALA A 207 2.89 18.01 3.79
C ALA A 207 2.46 16.65 4.33
N PHE A 208 1.35 16.61 5.08
CA PHE A 208 0.79 15.35 5.59
C PHE A 208 0.37 14.44 4.44
N LEU A 209 -0.37 14.98 3.47
CA LEU A 209 -0.86 14.20 2.33
C LEU A 209 0.31 13.65 1.49
N ALA A 210 1.28 14.50 1.15
CA ALA A 210 2.46 14.12 0.40
C ALA A 210 3.35 13.09 1.13
N SER A 211 3.35 13.12 2.47
CA SER A 211 4.05 12.15 3.30
C SER A 211 3.29 10.82 3.37
N PHE A 212 1.98 10.87 3.59
CA PHE A 212 1.11 9.71 3.75
C PHE A 212 1.07 8.84 2.48
N GLU A 213 1.11 9.44 1.29
CA GLU A 213 1.14 8.73 0.02
C GLU A 213 2.56 8.40 -0.48
N ASN A 214 3.61 8.72 0.29
CA ASN A 214 4.98 8.53 -0.16
C ASN A 214 5.39 7.06 -0.16
N TYR A 215 5.57 6.51 -1.37
CA TYR A 215 6.19 5.20 -1.58
C TYR A 215 7.68 5.33 -1.98
N ASN A 216 7.99 6.26 -2.88
CA ASN A 216 9.27 6.31 -3.59
C ASN A 216 10.49 6.50 -2.67
N THR A 217 10.38 7.38 -1.68
CA THR A 217 11.47 7.63 -0.71
C THR A 217 11.40 6.62 0.42
N THR A 218 10.19 6.38 0.94
CA THR A 218 9.94 5.51 2.08
C THR A 218 10.41 4.08 1.86
N THR A 219 10.34 3.56 0.63
CA THR A 219 10.76 2.18 0.30
C THR A 219 12.22 1.90 0.67
N PHE A 220 13.07 2.91 0.72
CA PHE A 220 14.47 2.76 1.09
C PHE A 220 14.74 3.13 2.55
N THR A 221 13.87 3.92 3.17
CA THR A 221 14.13 4.52 4.50
C THR A 221 13.33 3.87 5.63
N PHE A 222 12.32 3.04 5.35
CA PHE A 222 11.35 2.60 6.36
C PHE A 222 11.95 1.74 7.49
N GLY A 223 13.04 1.01 7.24
CA GLY A 223 13.66 0.13 8.25
C GLY A 223 12.68 -0.90 8.80
N ASP A 224 12.52 -0.93 10.13
CA ASP A 224 11.57 -1.82 10.81
C ASP A 224 10.14 -1.26 10.90
N TYR A 225 9.90 -0.07 10.33
CA TYR A 225 8.64 0.68 10.45
C TYR A 225 7.98 0.93 9.10
N PRO A 226 7.49 -0.12 8.41
CA PRO A 226 6.80 0.04 7.14
C PRO A 226 5.57 0.93 7.31
N THR A 227 5.39 1.90 6.42
CA THR A 227 4.17 2.71 6.34
C THR A 227 3.08 1.93 5.59
N LEU A 228 1.85 2.44 5.62
CA LEU A 228 0.70 1.86 4.93
C LEU A 228 0.96 1.67 3.44
N THR A 229 1.62 2.63 2.81
CA THR A 229 2.02 2.56 1.40
C THR A 229 3.00 1.43 1.13
N ILE A 230 3.94 1.17 2.05
CA ILE A 230 4.89 0.06 1.96
C ILE A 230 4.19 -1.28 2.18
N GLU A 231 3.37 -1.40 3.22
CA GLU A 231 2.60 -2.63 3.49
C GLU A 231 1.69 -2.98 2.32
N LEU A 232 1.01 -1.99 1.75
CA LEU A 232 0.16 -2.18 0.58
C LEU A 232 0.97 -2.66 -0.63
N ALA A 233 2.12 -2.03 -0.90
CA ALA A 233 2.99 -2.43 -2.00
C ALA A 233 3.58 -3.84 -1.82
N GLN A 234 3.92 -4.22 -0.58
CA GLN A 234 4.37 -5.57 -0.26
C GLN A 234 3.26 -6.60 -0.49
N LYS A 235 2.02 -6.31 -0.05
CA LYS A 235 0.89 -7.20 -0.31
C LYS A 235 0.62 -7.40 -1.80
N VAL A 236 0.72 -6.34 -2.61
CA VAL A 236 0.57 -6.49 -4.07
C VAL A 236 1.61 -7.43 -4.67
N ARG A 237 2.82 -7.51 -4.10
CA ARG A 237 3.88 -8.41 -4.56
C ARG A 237 3.75 -9.84 -4.05
N TYR A 238 3.32 -10.03 -2.80
CA TYR A 238 3.30 -11.35 -2.14
C TYR A 238 1.95 -12.07 -2.18
N GLY A 239 0.87 -11.38 -2.52
CA GLY A 239 -0.46 -11.96 -2.64
C GLY A 239 -1.55 -10.89 -2.53
N ILE A 240 -2.27 -10.64 -3.62
CA ILE A 240 -3.36 -9.66 -3.63
C ILE A 240 -4.59 -10.28 -2.97
N SER A 241 -5.02 -9.74 -1.82
CA SER A 241 -6.31 -10.09 -1.20
C SER A 241 -7.34 -8.96 -1.37
N PRO A 242 -8.65 -9.27 -1.42
CA PRO A 242 -9.71 -8.26 -1.45
C PRO A 242 -9.78 -7.38 -0.20
N ALA A 243 -9.07 -7.70 0.88
CA ALA A 243 -8.89 -6.79 2.03
C ALA A 243 -8.29 -5.43 1.60
N ILE A 244 -7.47 -5.40 0.55
CA ILE A 244 -6.96 -4.15 -0.05
C ILE A 244 -8.10 -3.33 -0.67
N SER A 245 -9.07 -3.99 -1.31
CA SER A 245 -10.25 -3.34 -1.89
C SER A 245 -11.13 -2.74 -0.80
N ALA A 246 -11.31 -3.47 0.32
CA ALA A 246 -12.02 -2.97 1.50
C ALA A 246 -11.33 -1.72 2.09
N LEU A 247 -9.99 -1.73 2.22
CA LEU A 247 -9.24 -0.56 2.66
C LEU A 247 -9.43 0.63 1.71
N ALA A 248 -9.32 0.41 0.40
CA ALA A 248 -9.54 1.44 -0.60
C ALA A 248 -10.96 2.03 -0.50
N PHE A 249 -11.98 1.20 -0.33
CA PHE A 249 -13.36 1.63 -0.11
C PHE A 249 -13.50 2.51 1.14
N ILE A 250 -12.91 2.10 2.28
CA ILE A 250 -12.92 2.89 3.52
C ILE A 250 -12.27 4.26 3.29
N ILE A 251 -11.10 4.31 2.66
CA ILE A 251 -10.41 5.56 2.37
C ILE A 251 -11.26 6.46 1.47
N ILE A 252 -11.86 5.91 0.39
CA ILE A 252 -12.76 6.66 -0.50
C ILE A 252 -13.94 7.25 0.28
N VAL A 253 -14.61 6.44 1.10
CA VAL A 253 -15.76 6.90 1.90
C VAL A 253 -15.34 8.02 2.85
N LEU A 254 -14.20 7.87 3.54
CA LEU A 254 -13.66 8.89 4.44
C LEU A 254 -13.30 10.19 3.69
N THR A 255 -12.64 10.09 2.54
CA THR A 255 -12.27 11.26 1.72
C THR A 255 -13.52 11.99 1.21
N VAL A 256 -14.51 11.26 0.69
CA VAL A 256 -15.74 11.86 0.18
C VAL A 256 -16.56 12.47 1.32
N PHE A 257 -16.68 11.79 2.46
CA PHE A 257 -17.32 12.33 3.64
C PHE A 257 -16.64 13.61 4.14
N GLY A 258 -15.30 13.62 4.20
CA GLY A 258 -14.51 14.80 4.57
C GLY A 258 -14.72 15.97 3.60
N ALA A 259 -14.68 15.70 2.29
CA ALA A 259 -14.91 16.70 1.26
C ALA A 259 -16.32 17.31 1.33
N LEU A 260 -17.36 16.47 1.51
CA LEU A 260 -18.74 16.89 1.68
C LEU A 260 -18.94 17.72 2.95
N THR A 261 -18.29 17.33 4.04
CA THR A 261 -18.31 18.07 5.30
C THR A 261 -17.66 19.44 5.13
N ASN A 262 -16.49 19.51 4.49
CA ASN A 262 -15.80 20.78 4.23
C ASN A 262 -16.62 21.72 3.35
N GLU A 263 -17.23 21.21 2.28
CA GLU A 263 -18.12 21.98 1.40
C GLU A 263 -19.38 22.45 2.17
N ALA A 264 -19.96 21.61 3.02
CA ALA A 264 -21.10 21.98 3.85
C ALA A 264 -20.73 23.09 4.86
N LEU A 265 -19.56 23.02 5.48
CA LEU A 265 -19.05 24.05 6.38
C LEU A 265 -18.75 25.36 5.65
N LYS A 266 -18.15 25.29 4.46
CA LYS A 266 -17.87 26.46 3.62
C LYS A 266 -19.17 27.17 3.22
N ARG A 267 -20.16 26.42 2.73
CA ARG A 267 -21.49 26.96 2.41
C ARG A 267 -22.18 27.57 3.62
N ARG A 268 -22.06 26.95 4.80
CA ARG A 268 -22.59 27.53 6.06
C ARG A 268 -21.95 28.88 6.36
N LYS A 269 -20.62 29.01 6.21
CA LYS A 269 -19.91 30.29 6.39
C LYS A 269 -20.34 31.33 5.36
N GLU A 270 -20.50 30.95 4.09
CA GLU A 270 -20.99 31.86 3.04
C GLU A 270 -22.43 32.32 3.30
N LEU A 271 -23.32 31.43 3.75
CA LEU A 271 -24.69 31.76 4.15
C LEU A 271 -24.73 32.63 5.41
N GLN A 272 -23.86 32.38 6.38
CA GLN A 272 -23.72 33.22 7.58
C GLN A 272 -23.17 34.60 7.25
N ALA A 273 -22.20 34.69 6.33
CA ALA A 273 -21.68 35.95 5.82
C ALA A 273 -22.75 36.72 5.04
N ALA A 274 -23.53 36.04 4.19
CA ALA A 274 -24.69 36.62 3.51
C ALA A 274 -25.79 37.06 4.49
N ALA A 275 -26.00 36.33 5.59
CA ALA A 275 -26.96 36.67 6.64
C ALA A 275 -26.46 37.81 7.57
N SER A 276 -25.15 38.05 7.66
CA SER A 276 -24.53 39.08 8.51
C SER A 276 -24.49 40.48 7.86
N GLY A 277 -25.09 40.66 6.68
CA GLY A 277 -25.46 41.99 6.17
C GLY A 277 -24.65 42.52 4.99
N ASP A 278 -24.80 41.87 3.82
CA ASP A 278 -24.87 42.62 2.56
C ASP A 278 -26.16 42.21 1.85
N THR A 279 -26.94 43.20 1.41
CA THR A 279 -28.36 43.06 1.08
C THR A 279 -28.65 42.09 -0.06
N VAL A 280 -29.19 40.91 0.23
CA VAL A 280 -30.06 40.19 -0.72
C VAL A 280 -31.23 39.52 -0.02
N LYS A 281 -32.41 40.12 -0.29
CA LYS A 281 -33.79 39.61 -0.26
C LYS A 281 -34.12 38.37 0.60
N LYS A 282 -34.99 38.63 1.56
CA LYS A 282 -35.89 37.73 2.31
C LYS A 282 -36.30 36.49 1.50
N VAL A 283 -35.89 35.31 1.95
CA VAL A 283 -36.60 34.07 1.66
C VAL A 283 -37.66 33.94 2.75
N ASP A 284 -38.91 34.23 2.39
CA ASP A 284 -40.04 34.13 3.32
C ASP A 284 -40.22 32.70 3.82
N GLY A 285 -40.42 32.61 5.13
CA GLY A 285 -40.52 31.38 5.88
C GLY A 285 -41.81 30.61 5.59
N GLY A 286 -41.62 29.33 5.29
CA GLY A 286 -42.59 28.27 5.52
C GLY A 286 -41.78 27.02 5.83
N PHE A 287 -42.00 26.44 7.02
CA PHE A 287 -41.39 25.18 7.41
C PHE A 287 -41.61 24.12 6.33
N ARG A 288 -40.53 23.78 5.61
CA ARG A 288 -40.49 22.67 4.65
C ARG A 288 -39.16 21.95 4.85
N LEU A 289 -39.25 20.62 4.93
CA LEU A 289 -38.15 19.67 5.15
C LEU A 289 -36.83 20.08 4.45
N PRO A 290 -35.67 19.85 5.07
CA PRO A 290 -34.40 20.38 4.58
C PRO A 290 -34.06 19.78 3.20
N ALA A 291 -34.03 20.65 2.19
CA ALA A 291 -33.52 20.38 0.84
C ALA A 291 -31.98 20.26 0.81
N ILE A 292 -31.42 19.48 1.75
CA ILE A 292 -30.03 19.01 1.75
C ILE A 292 -29.87 17.88 0.71
N LEU A 293 -30.98 17.29 0.25
CA LEU A 293 -30.99 16.06 -0.54
C LEU A 293 -31.10 16.23 -2.06
N SER A 294 -31.62 17.37 -2.58
CA SER A 294 -32.10 17.42 -3.98
C SER A 294 -31.36 18.38 -4.92
N ARG A 295 -30.32 19.08 -4.48
CA ARG A 295 -29.64 20.10 -5.32
C ARG A 295 -28.15 19.93 -5.53
N ASN A 296 -27.55 18.87 -5.00
CA ASN A 296 -26.15 18.55 -5.27
C ASN A 296 -26.10 17.28 -6.12
N PRO A 297 -25.81 17.36 -7.44
CA PRO A 297 -25.74 16.19 -8.30
C PRO A 297 -24.69 15.18 -7.82
N ALA A 298 -23.64 15.64 -7.12
CA ALA A 298 -22.65 14.76 -6.50
C ALA A 298 -23.19 14.03 -5.27
N MET A 299 -24.05 14.66 -4.46
CA MET A 299 -24.75 13.96 -3.37
C MET A 299 -25.85 13.05 -3.90
N ILE A 300 -26.53 13.41 -4.97
CA ILE A 300 -27.51 12.53 -5.61
C ILE A 300 -26.78 11.32 -6.21
N ALA A 301 -25.60 11.50 -6.82
CA ALA A 301 -24.77 10.40 -7.29
C ALA A 301 -24.23 9.55 -6.13
N LEU A 302 -23.82 10.15 -5.01
CA LEU A 302 -23.37 9.42 -3.82
C LEU A 302 -24.51 8.66 -3.15
N ILE A 303 -25.67 9.31 -2.97
CA ILE A 303 -26.86 8.68 -2.39
C ILE A 303 -27.39 7.63 -3.36
N ALA A 304 -27.33 7.83 -4.67
CA ALA A 304 -27.67 6.81 -5.65
C ALA A 304 -26.66 5.65 -5.61
N LEU A 305 -25.36 5.91 -5.46
CA LEU A 305 -24.34 4.87 -5.32
C LEU A 305 -24.51 4.10 -4.01
N VAL A 306 -24.72 4.80 -2.89
CA VAL A 306 -25.01 4.22 -1.57
C VAL A 306 -26.38 3.54 -1.54
N ALA A 307 -27.36 4.00 -2.32
CA ALA A 307 -28.67 3.38 -2.44
C ALA A 307 -28.67 2.24 -3.45
N VAL A 308 -27.76 2.20 -4.44
CA VAL A 308 -27.54 1.05 -5.33
C VAL A 308 -26.76 -0.03 -4.58
N ILE A 309 -25.72 0.36 -3.83
CA ILE A 309 -25.05 -0.52 -2.87
C ILE A 309 -26.07 -0.98 -1.82
N GLY A 310 -26.88 -0.07 -1.27
CA GLY A 310 -27.95 -0.36 -0.30
C GLY A 310 -29.06 -1.28 -0.85
N LEU A 311 -29.56 -1.04 -2.06
CA LEU A 311 -30.54 -1.92 -2.70
C LEU A 311 -29.92 -3.29 -2.99
N SER A 312 -28.64 -3.34 -3.38
CA SER A 312 -27.93 -4.60 -3.53
C SER A 312 -27.78 -5.33 -2.18
N THR A 313 -27.60 -4.61 -1.06
CA THR A 313 -27.59 -5.22 0.29
C THR A 313 -28.96 -5.73 0.74
N VAL A 314 -30.06 -5.04 0.39
CA VAL A 314 -31.41 -5.47 0.76
C VAL A 314 -31.88 -6.65 -0.10
N ASN A 315 -31.53 -6.67 -1.38
CA ASN A 315 -31.87 -7.79 -2.27
C ASN A 315 -31.00 -9.03 -1.96
N ALA A 316 -29.75 -8.83 -1.51
CA ALA A 316 -28.88 -9.89 -1.01
C ALA A 316 -29.31 -10.44 0.36
N MET A 317 -30.13 -9.72 1.13
CA MET A 317 -30.71 -10.22 2.40
C MET A 317 -31.71 -11.37 2.19
N SER A 318 -32.10 -11.67 0.94
CA SER A 318 -32.91 -12.84 0.60
C SER A 318 -32.09 -14.13 0.41
N HIS A 319 -30.76 -14.04 0.29
CA HIS A 319 -29.85 -15.18 0.19
C HIS A 319 -28.83 -15.11 1.33
N ASN A 320 -28.82 -16.09 2.22
CA ASN A 320 -27.86 -16.13 3.33
C ASN A 320 -26.42 -16.18 2.75
N PRO A 321 -25.58 -15.15 2.95
CA PRO A 321 -24.26 -15.07 2.31
C PRO A 321 -23.36 -16.23 2.72
N ALA A 322 -23.55 -16.82 3.91
CA ALA A 322 -22.81 -17.99 4.35
C ALA A 322 -23.15 -19.26 3.54
N GLN A 323 -24.40 -19.40 3.08
CA GLN A 323 -24.81 -20.52 2.22
C GLN A 323 -24.22 -20.37 0.83
N CYS A 324 -24.34 -19.18 0.23
CA CYS A 324 -23.73 -18.90 -1.08
C CYS A 324 -22.21 -19.18 -1.10
N ILE A 325 -21.48 -18.75 -0.05
CA ILE A 325 -20.04 -19.00 0.04
C ILE A 325 -19.73 -20.50 0.13
N ALA A 326 -20.57 -21.27 0.84
CA ALA A 326 -20.41 -22.72 0.93
C ALA A 326 -20.65 -23.39 -0.43
N ASP A 327 -21.72 -23.02 -1.12
CA ASP A 327 -22.09 -23.56 -2.43
C ASP A 327 -21.00 -23.27 -3.48
N VAL A 328 -20.51 -22.03 -3.55
CA VAL A 328 -19.43 -21.64 -4.47
C VAL A 328 -18.12 -22.38 -4.16
N LYS A 329 -17.83 -22.64 -2.89
CA LYS A 329 -16.64 -23.40 -2.50
C LYS A 329 -16.77 -24.85 -2.96
N GLU A 330 -17.93 -25.46 -2.79
CA GLU A 330 -18.22 -26.82 -3.24
C GLU A 330 -18.11 -26.95 -4.77
N GLU A 331 -18.68 -26.01 -5.52
CA GLU A 331 -18.54 -25.96 -6.99
C GLU A 331 -17.07 -25.85 -7.44
N ARG A 332 -16.28 -25.00 -6.78
CA ARG A 332 -14.86 -24.82 -7.11
C ARG A 332 -14.04 -26.06 -6.80
N ASP A 333 -14.31 -26.71 -5.66
CA ASP A 333 -13.62 -27.94 -5.28
C ASP A 333 -13.98 -29.08 -6.25
N MET A 334 -15.24 -29.15 -6.71
CA MET A 334 -15.67 -30.08 -7.76
C MET A 334 -15.00 -29.79 -9.12
N GLN A 335 -14.84 -28.53 -9.50
CA GLN A 335 -14.12 -28.19 -10.74
C GLN A 335 -12.64 -28.60 -10.68
N ARG A 336 -11.98 -28.37 -9.53
CA ARG A 336 -10.57 -28.73 -9.35
C ARG A 336 -10.34 -30.23 -9.43
N THR A 337 -11.25 -31.05 -8.92
CA THR A 337 -11.14 -32.51 -9.04
C THR A 337 -11.32 -32.96 -10.49
N LEU A 338 -12.29 -32.39 -11.22
CA LEU A 338 -12.50 -32.68 -12.64
C LEU A 338 -11.29 -32.28 -13.50
N GLU A 339 -10.69 -31.12 -13.25
CA GLU A 339 -9.46 -30.67 -13.93
C GLU A 339 -8.26 -31.56 -13.60
N ALA A 340 -8.10 -31.96 -12.34
CA ALA A 340 -7.04 -32.88 -11.92
C ALA A 340 -7.17 -34.23 -12.61
N GLU A 341 -8.38 -34.78 -12.68
CA GLU A 341 -8.65 -36.02 -13.42
C GLU A 341 -8.36 -35.88 -14.92
N ALA A 342 -8.80 -34.78 -15.55
CA ALA A 342 -8.53 -34.51 -16.96
C ALA A 342 -7.02 -34.43 -17.24
N ASN A 343 -6.25 -33.76 -16.37
CA ASN A 343 -4.80 -33.65 -16.48
C ASN A 343 -4.11 -35.02 -16.32
N LEU A 344 -4.56 -35.86 -15.39
CA LEU A 344 -4.04 -37.22 -15.21
C LEU A 344 -4.33 -38.10 -16.44
N ARG A 345 -5.54 -38.03 -17.00
CA ARG A 345 -5.91 -38.75 -18.23
C ARG A 345 -5.04 -38.30 -19.42
N ALA A 346 -4.86 -36.99 -19.59
CA ALA A 346 -3.99 -36.45 -20.64
C ALA A 346 -2.52 -36.87 -20.50
N LEU A 347 -2.00 -36.95 -19.26
CA LEU A 347 -0.65 -37.46 -19.00
C LEU A 347 -0.53 -38.95 -19.31
N ALA A 348 -1.55 -39.75 -18.99
CA ALA A 348 -1.57 -41.17 -19.30
C ALA A 348 -1.56 -41.42 -20.82
N GLU A 349 -2.37 -40.67 -21.59
CA GLU A 349 -2.38 -40.74 -23.05
C GLU A 349 -1.02 -40.35 -23.66
N ARG A 350 -0.39 -39.27 -23.17
CA ARG A 350 0.96 -38.88 -23.61
C ARG A 350 2.00 -39.95 -23.34
N ARG A 351 1.94 -40.62 -22.18
CA ARG A 351 2.83 -41.74 -21.84
C ARG A 351 2.58 -42.95 -22.74
N ALA A 352 1.33 -43.28 -23.03
CA ALA A 352 0.97 -44.37 -23.93
C ALA A 352 1.43 -44.10 -25.36
N ALA A 353 1.22 -42.88 -25.88
CA ALA A 353 1.70 -42.47 -27.20
C ALA A 353 3.23 -42.51 -27.30
N ALA A 354 3.94 -42.05 -26.27
CA ALA A 354 5.40 -42.13 -26.21
C ALA A 354 5.90 -43.58 -26.13
N ALA A 355 5.22 -44.45 -25.38
CA ALA A 355 5.55 -45.88 -25.32
C ALA A 355 5.29 -46.58 -26.67
N ALA A 356 4.19 -46.26 -27.35
CA ALA A 356 3.88 -46.77 -28.68
C ALA A 356 4.88 -46.27 -29.74
N ALA A 357 5.31 -45.01 -29.68
CA ALA A 357 6.36 -44.48 -30.54
C ALA A 357 7.70 -45.20 -30.32
N ARG A 358 8.10 -45.42 -29.05
CA ARG A 358 9.30 -46.21 -28.73
C ARG A 358 9.19 -47.66 -29.20
N ALA A 359 8.02 -48.28 -29.07
CA ALA A 359 7.77 -49.63 -29.58
C ALA A 359 7.81 -49.69 -31.11
N ALA A 360 7.30 -48.67 -31.80
CA ALA A 360 7.38 -48.55 -33.25
C ALA A 360 8.81 -48.30 -33.74
N GLU A 361 9.60 -47.48 -33.04
CA GLU A 361 11.03 -47.31 -33.30
C GLU A 361 11.82 -48.61 -33.07
N ALA A 362 11.52 -49.34 -32.00
CA ALA A 362 12.10 -50.65 -31.72
C ALA A 362 11.71 -51.71 -32.78
N ALA A 363 10.50 -51.63 -33.34
CA ALA A 363 10.06 -52.50 -34.43
C ALA A 363 10.66 -52.10 -35.79
N ALA A 364 10.97 -50.81 -36.00
CA ALA A 364 11.60 -50.31 -37.22
C ALA A 364 13.12 -50.56 -37.26
N ASN A 365 13.78 -50.52 -36.11
CA ASN A 365 15.17 -50.93 -35.92
C ASN A 365 15.22 -52.43 -35.62
N GLY A 366 14.96 -53.26 -36.63
CA GLY A 366 15.00 -54.71 -36.45
C GLY A 366 16.37 -55.20 -35.96
N GLU A 367 16.42 -55.71 -34.73
CA GLU A 367 17.50 -56.59 -34.27
C GLU A 367 16.90 -57.77 -33.51
N ALA A 368 17.13 -58.96 -34.08
CA ALA A 368 16.98 -60.23 -33.40
C ALA A 368 18.09 -60.36 -32.35
N THR A 369 17.74 -60.79 -31.14
CA THR A 369 18.66 -61.62 -30.36
C THR A 369 17.90 -62.54 -29.43
N GLU A 370 18.34 -63.79 -29.45
CA GLU A 370 17.77 -64.96 -28.80
C GLU A 370 17.72 -64.85 -27.28
N GLU A 371 16.69 -65.51 -26.78
CA GLU A 371 16.51 -66.05 -25.44
C GLU A 371 17.76 -66.84 -24.99
N THR A 372 18.46 -66.36 -23.95
CA THR A 372 19.30 -67.22 -23.10
C THR A 372 19.25 -66.73 -21.65
N ALA A 373 18.72 -67.58 -20.78
CA ALA A 373 19.03 -67.54 -19.34
C ALA A 373 20.54 -67.78 -19.13
N PRO A 374 21.12 -67.32 -18.01
CA PRO A 374 21.64 -68.34 -17.09
C PRO A 374 21.54 -68.01 -15.60
N ALA A 375 21.70 -69.10 -14.85
CA ALA A 375 21.85 -69.20 -13.41
C ALA A 375 23.24 -68.76 -12.89
N THR A 376 23.26 -68.35 -11.62
CA THR A 376 24.31 -68.54 -10.58
C THR A 376 25.79 -68.32 -10.90
N GLY A 377 26.42 -67.44 -10.10
CA GLY A 377 27.74 -67.70 -9.48
C GLY A 377 28.85 -66.67 -9.72
N GLY A 378 29.29 -66.03 -8.64
CA GLY A 378 30.73 -65.80 -8.39
C GLY A 378 31.41 -64.52 -8.91
N SER A 379 31.60 -63.57 -7.98
CA SER A 379 32.76 -62.67 -7.82
C SER A 379 33.32 -61.87 -9.01
N SER A 380 33.27 -60.54 -8.91
CA SER A 380 34.48 -59.70 -8.74
C SER A 380 34.13 -58.23 -8.55
N GLN A 381 34.82 -57.61 -7.59
CA GLN A 381 34.76 -56.19 -7.24
C GLN A 381 35.18 -55.30 -8.43
N THR A 382 34.52 -54.15 -8.60
CA THR A 382 35.19 -52.82 -8.56
C THR A 382 34.21 -51.66 -8.73
N GLY A 383 34.18 -50.80 -7.71
CA GLY A 383 34.09 -49.33 -7.75
C GLY A 383 33.04 -48.63 -8.63
N GLY A 384 32.02 -48.04 -7.99
CA GLY A 384 31.17 -47.03 -8.61
C GLY A 384 29.98 -46.61 -7.75
N THR A 385 30.22 -45.88 -6.66
CA THR A 385 29.20 -45.29 -5.79
C THR A 385 28.49 -44.11 -6.49
N GLY A 386 27.30 -44.36 -7.03
CA GLY A 386 26.33 -43.31 -7.35
C GLY A 386 25.55 -42.91 -6.10
N ALA A 387 25.30 -41.60 -5.93
CA ALA A 387 24.75 -40.96 -4.72
C ALA A 387 23.28 -41.30 -4.36
N PHE A 388 22.68 -42.29 -5.02
CA PHE A 388 21.34 -42.80 -4.69
C PHE A 388 21.42 -44.32 -4.61
N GLY A 389 21.90 -44.82 -3.47
CA GLY A 389 21.87 -46.24 -3.17
C GLY A 389 20.44 -46.72 -2.95
N ASN A 390 20.03 -47.75 -3.69
CA ASN A 390 18.99 -48.72 -3.34
C ASN A 390 17.63 -48.21 -2.78
N VAL A 391 17.15 -47.05 -3.23
CA VAL A 391 15.78 -46.59 -2.88
C VAL A 391 14.68 -47.40 -3.59
N PHE A 392 15.00 -48.10 -4.69
CA PHE A 392 14.03 -48.81 -5.53
C PHE A 392 14.21 -50.34 -5.53
N ALA A 393 14.79 -50.92 -4.47
CA ALA A 393 14.87 -52.37 -4.35
C ALA A 393 13.46 -52.96 -4.09
N PRO A 394 13.02 -53.97 -4.86
CA PRO A 394 11.64 -54.49 -4.82
C PRO A 394 11.28 -55.22 -3.52
N THR A 395 12.25 -55.47 -2.64
CA THR A 395 12.02 -56.06 -1.30
C THR A 395 11.49 -55.09 -0.27
N ASN A 396 11.48 -53.78 -0.55
CA ASN A 396 11.11 -52.75 0.42
C ASN A 396 9.62 -52.33 0.36
N LEU A 397 8.77 -53.09 -0.35
CA LEU A 397 7.37 -52.73 -0.59
C LEU A 397 6.33 -53.71 -0.03
N ASP A 398 6.74 -54.77 0.66
CA ASP A 398 5.81 -55.66 1.37
C ASP A 398 5.83 -55.37 2.87
N GLY A 399 4.69 -54.93 3.39
CA GLY A 399 4.49 -54.65 4.81
C GLY A 399 4.45 -55.92 5.65
N ALA A 400 5.23 -55.92 6.73
CA ALA A 400 5.03 -56.80 7.88
C ALA A 400 5.19 -55.97 9.16
N GLU A 401 4.24 -56.15 10.07
CA GLU A 401 4.16 -55.55 11.40
C GLU A 401 5.28 -56.10 12.31
N GLU A 402 5.99 -55.24 13.04
CA GLU A 402 6.77 -55.64 14.22
C GLU A 402 6.87 -54.47 15.24
N GLU A 403 6.71 -54.83 16.52
CA GLU A 403 6.72 -54.01 17.74
C GLU A 403 8.13 -53.49 18.12
N PRO A 404 8.28 -52.56 19.10
CA PRO A 404 9.40 -51.62 19.13
C PRO A 404 10.65 -52.15 19.84
N GLU A 405 11.81 -52.06 19.18
CA GLU A 405 13.13 -52.18 19.82
C GLU A 405 13.81 -50.80 20.01
N ALA A 406 14.63 -50.73 21.06
CA ALA A 406 15.27 -49.54 21.61
C ALA A 406 16.27 -48.85 20.65
N PRO A 407 16.58 -47.55 20.83
CA PRO A 407 17.36 -46.82 19.85
C PRO A 407 18.86 -47.17 19.94
N GLU A 408 19.37 -47.85 18.92
CA GLU A 408 20.81 -47.91 18.62
C GLU A 408 21.25 -46.64 17.89
N GLU A 409 22.38 -46.07 18.31
CA GLU A 409 22.93 -44.80 17.80
C GLU A 409 23.24 -44.86 16.30
N ALA A 410 22.66 -43.92 15.53
CA ALA A 410 22.94 -43.78 14.11
C ALA A 410 24.34 -43.19 13.87
N PRO A 411 25.11 -43.69 12.88
CA PRO A 411 26.38 -43.10 12.50
C PRO A 411 26.18 -41.70 11.91
N ALA A 412 27.08 -40.78 12.27
CA ALA A 412 27.01 -39.35 11.95
C ALA A 412 26.86 -39.07 10.45
N SER A 413 25.77 -38.38 10.09
CA SER A 413 25.62 -37.77 8.76
C SER A 413 26.46 -36.48 8.68
N PRO A 414 26.96 -36.10 7.49
CA PRO A 414 27.76 -34.88 7.31
C PRO A 414 26.93 -33.58 7.44
N PHE A 415 25.61 -33.69 7.62
CA PHE A 415 24.71 -32.58 7.94
C PHE A 415 24.17 -32.81 9.36
N GLY A 416 24.95 -32.43 10.36
CA GLY A 416 24.55 -32.50 11.77
C GLY A 416 23.26 -31.71 12.04
N SER A 417 22.38 -32.29 12.87
CA SER A 417 21.30 -31.72 13.72
C SER A 417 20.67 -30.35 13.41
N VAL A 418 20.62 -29.91 12.15
CA VAL A 418 19.95 -28.65 11.75
C VAL A 418 18.43 -28.76 11.80
N PHE A 419 17.89 -29.98 11.74
CA PHE A 419 16.45 -30.24 11.73
C PHE A 419 15.95 -30.90 13.02
N ASP A 420 16.73 -30.85 14.10
CA ASP A 420 16.29 -31.38 15.38
C ASP A 420 15.14 -30.53 15.96
N PRO A 421 13.98 -31.14 16.27
CA PRO A 421 12.78 -30.42 16.72
C PRO A 421 12.93 -29.75 18.10
N GLY A 422 14.04 -29.99 18.81
CA GLY A 422 14.37 -29.35 20.08
C GLY A 422 15.03 -27.96 19.96
N ASN A 423 15.38 -27.50 18.76
CA ASN A 423 16.15 -26.26 18.58
C ASN A 423 15.29 -24.98 18.49
N LEU A 424 14.00 -25.05 18.87
CA LEU A 424 13.03 -23.95 18.76
C LEU A 424 12.34 -23.56 20.09
N SER A 425 12.96 -23.82 21.25
CA SER A 425 12.46 -23.31 22.54
C SER A 425 13.36 -22.21 23.14
N THR A 426 12.92 -20.96 22.98
CA THR A 426 13.08 -19.77 23.84
C THR A 426 14.21 -19.74 24.89
N ALA A 427 15.17 -18.82 24.69
CA ALA A 427 16.10 -18.36 25.72
C ALA A 427 15.63 -17.02 26.34
N GLU A 428 15.39 -17.00 27.65
CA GLU A 428 15.44 -15.78 28.49
C GLU A 428 16.77 -15.76 29.27
N PRO A 429 17.25 -14.57 29.72
CA PRO A 429 18.66 -14.36 30.03
C PRO A 429 18.99 -14.56 31.51
N SER A 430 20.16 -15.15 31.80
CA SER A 430 20.79 -15.16 33.12
C SER A 430 22.11 -14.39 33.09
N GLY A 431 22.30 -13.49 34.06
CA GLY A 431 23.41 -12.57 34.13
C GLY A 431 24.70 -13.11 34.77
N GLY A 432 25.71 -12.25 34.72
CA GLY A 432 26.75 -12.10 35.74
C GLY A 432 27.92 -13.09 35.73
N ASN A 433 29.03 -12.70 35.10
CA ASN A 433 30.19 -12.12 35.79
C ASN A 433 31.24 -11.65 34.78
#